data_AF-A0A9D3UWU9-F1
#
_entry.id   AF-A0A9D3UWU9-F1
#
_cell.length_a   1.000
_cell.length_b   1.000
_cell.length_c   1.000
_cell.angle_alpha   90.00
_cell.angle_beta   90.00
_cell.angle_gamma   90.00
#
_symmetry.space_group_name_H-M   'P 1'
#
loop_
_entity.id
_entity.type
_entity.pdbx_description
1 polymer ?
#
loop_
_entity_poly.entity_id
_entity_poly.type
_entity_poly.pdbx_seq_one_letter_code
_entity_poly.pdbx_strand_id
1 'polypeptide(L)'
;MLRKLNQEPISPWIVGGDFNEIMFTFEKCGGVQRDPRRIEAFQEVLEECQLFDLGYTGVSYTWERGNLLETNIRERLDRGLANEGWMNLFPMGGIHHLPYSTYDHYPLLLTIESISGHLKSPRFHFEAWWTLEEDLESVIKES
;
A
#
# COMPACT_ATOMS: atom_id res chain seq x y z
N MET A 1 -11.56 5.99 -5.73
CA MET A 1 -11.72 4.97 -4.68
C MET A 1 -11.44 5.56 -3.30
N LEU A 2 -10.23 6.04 -3.01
CA LEU A 2 -9.85 6.64 -1.72
C LEU A 2 -10.80 7.74 -1.25
N ARG A 3 -11.14 8.69 -2.13
CA ARG A 3 -12.13 9.75 -1.83
C ARG A 3 -13.51 9.23 -1.41
N LYS A 4 -13.93 8.05 -1.86
CA LYS A 4 -15.19 7.43 -1.44
C LYS A 4 -15.05 6.79 -0.06
N LEU A 5 -13.93 6.12 0.22
CA LEU A 5 -13.64 5.54 1.53
C LEU A 5 -13.53 6.61 2.62
N ASN A 6 -13.06 7.80 2.27
CA ASN A 6 -12.97 8.95 3.18
C ASN A 6 -14.33 9.61 3.50
N GLN A 7 -15.45 9.14 2.94
CA GLN A 7 -16.79 9.70 3.23
C GLN A 7 -17.49 8.97 4.40
N GLU A 8 -16.94 7.86 4.87
CA GLU A 8 -17.43 7.11 6.03
C GLU A 8 -16.93 7.74 7.34
N PRO A 9 -17.70 7.65 8.45
CA PRO A 9 -17.35 8.32 9.70
C PRO A 9 -15.96 7.95 10.19
N ILE A 10 -15.25 8.98 10.70
CA ILE A 10 -13.85 9.04 11.17
C ILE A 10 -13.44 7.80 11.99
N SER A 11 -13.14 6.72 11.28
CA SER A 11 -12.68 5.46 11.87
C SER A 11 -11.20 5.31 11.54
N PRO A 12 -10.39 4.79 12.46
CA PRO A 12 -9.02 4.39 12.16
C PRO A 12 -8.99 3.42 10.97
N TRP A 13 -8.33 3.78 9.87
CA TRP A 13 -8.25 2.92 8.69
C TRP A 13 -6.88 2.98 8.00
N ILE A 14 -6.58 1.87 7.33
CA ILE A 14 -5.39 1.66 6.51
C ILE A 14 -5.84 1.08 5.17
N VAL A 15 -5.14 1.45 4.10
CA VAL A 15 -5.25 0.84 2.78
C VAL A 15 -3.86 0.45 2.30
N GLY A 16 -3.71 -0.81 1.89
CA GLY A 16 -2.45 -1.34 1.38
C GLY A 16 -2.66 -2.06 0.06
N GLY A 17 -1.70 -1.93 -0.86
CA GLY A 17 -1.73 -2.61 -2.15
C GLY A 17 -1.03 -1.82 -3.25
N ASP A 18 -1.27 -2.22 -4.49
CA ASP A 18 -0.75 -1.59 -5.71
C ASP A 18 -1.56 -0.33 -6.08
N PHE A 19 -0.89 0.83 -6.06
CA PHE A 19 -1.48 2.09 -6.51
C PHE A 19 -1.11 2.44 -7.95
N ASN A 20 -0.16 1.71 -8.54
CA ASN A 20 0.42 1.96 -9.85
C ASN A 20 0.99 3.39 -10.02
N GLU A 21 1.30 4.06 -8.90
CA GLU A 21 1.82 5.42 -8.83
C GLU A 21 2.99 5.53 -7.85
N ILE A 22 3.93 6.42 -8.18
CA ILE A 22 5.04 6.81 -7.33
C ILE A 22 4.75 8.19 -6.69
N MET A 23 5.16 8.38 -5.44
CA MET A 23 5.09 9.66 -4.74
C MET A 23 6.32 10.54 -4.98
N PHE A 24 7.45 9.93 -5.33
CA PHE A 24 8.69 10.68 -5.58
C PHE A 24 9.48 10.08 -6.75
N THR A 25 10.22 10.92 -7.45
CA THR A 25 11.01 10.48 -8.62
C THR A 25 12.07 9.42 -8.27
N PHE A 26 12.60 9.46 -7.04
CA PHE A 26 13.57 8.47 -6.57
C PHE A 26 12.97 7.07 -6.35
N GLU A 27 11.64 6.95 -6.31
CA GLU A 27 10.96 5.65 -6.22
C GLU A 27 10.97 4.89 -7.56
N LYS A 28 11.59 5.45 -8.61
CA LYS A 28 11.78 4.84 -9.91
C LYS A 28 13.25 4.76 -10.29
N CYS A 29 13.66 3.60 -10.80
CA CYS A 29 14.97 3.37 -11.39
C CYS A 29 14.81 2.79 -12.81
N GLY A 30 15.56 3.34 -13.77
CA GLY A 30 15.51 2.92 -15.18
C GLY A 30 14.27 3.39 -15.93
N GLY A 31 14.29 3.19 -17.25
CA GLY A 31 13.18 3.56 -18.14
C GLY A 31 12.92 5.07 -18.24
N VAL A 32 11.74 5.42 -18.75
CA VAL A 32 11.29 6.81 -18.91
C VAL A 32 10.82 7.37 -17.57
N GLN A 33 11.18 8.61 -17.25
CA GLN A 33 10.74 9.28 -16.03
C GLN A 33 9.21 9.39 -15.97
N ARG A 34 8.64 9.28 -14.76
CA ARG A 34 7.21 9.47 -14.54
C ARG A 34 6.84 10.93 -14.79
N ASP A 35 5.67 11.17 -15.38
CA ASP A 35 5.12 12.52 -15.53
C ASP A 35 4.94 13.16 -14.14
N PRO A 36 5.60 14.31 -13.84
CA PRO A 36 5.46 15.01 -12.57
C PRO A 36 4.01 15.30 -12.19
N ARG A 37 3.12 15.55 -13.18
CA ARG A 37 1.71 15.82 -12.93
C ARG A 37 0.97 14.63 -12.33
N ARG A 38 1.39 13.40 -12.67
CA ARG A 38 0.81 12.18 -12.07
C ARG A 38 1.25 12.03 -10.62
N ILE A 39 2.50 12.38 -10.33
CA ILE A 39 3.05 12.38 -8.97
C ILE A 39 2.31 13.40 -8.11
N GLU A 40 2.17 14.64 -8.58
CA GLU A 40 1.43 15.70 -7.91
C GLU A 40 -0.04 15.30 -7.66
N ALA A 41 -0.73 14.84 -8.71
CA ALA A 41 -2.12 14.41 -8.57
C ALA A 41 -2.29 13.25 -7.57
N PHE A 42 -1.33 12.34 -7.49
CA PHE A 42 -1.36 11.27 -6.50
C PHE A 42 -1.18 11.83 -5.09
N GLN A 43 -0.19 12.71 -4.87
CA GLN A 43 0.04 13.37 -3.58
C GLN A 43 -1.17 14.19 -3.12
N GLU A 44 -1.80 14.94 -4.02
CA GLU A 44 -3.02 15.71 -3.75
C GLU A 44 -4.17 14.81 -3.26
N VAL A 45 -4.37 13.65 -3.90
CA VAL A 45 -5.40 12.69 -3.45
C VAL A 45 -5.12 12.17 -2.04
N LEU A 46 -3.85 11.93 -1.70
CA LEU A 46 -3.48 11.47 -0.36
C LEU A 46 -3.71 12.56 0.70
N GLU A 47 -3.35 13.80 0.38
CA GLU A 47 -3.59 14.96 1.23
C GLU A 47 -5.09 15.19 1.47
N GLU A 48 -5.90 15.18 0.41
CA GLU A 48 -7.37 15.30 0.51
C GLU A 48 -8.00 14.18 1.36
N CYS A 49 -7.42 12.97 1.31
CA CYS A 49 -7.89 11.82 2.09
C CYS A 49 -7.27 11.73 3.48
N GLN A 50 -6.38 12.66 3.85
CA GLN A 50 -5.60 12.63 5.09
C GLN A 50 -4.89 11.28 5.31
N LEU A 51 -4.32 10.75 4.23
CA LEU A 51 -3.59 9.49 4.22
C LEU A 51 -2.09 9.73 4.18
N PHE A 52 -1.39 9.01 5.05
CA PHE A 52 0.05 9.11 5.21
C PHE A 52 0.71 7.78 4.84
N ASP A 53 1.82 7.85 4.11
CA ASP A 53 2.65 6.68 3.82
C ASP A 53 3.28 6.20 5.14
N LEU A 54 3.01 4.94 5.50
CA LEU A 54 3.58 4.30 6.70
C LEU A 54 5.10 4.07 6.61
N GLY A 55 5.69 4.34 5.44
CA GLY A 55 7.04 3.97 5.11
C GLY A 55 7.16 2.47 4.89
N TYR A 56 8.40 1.99 4.87
CA TYR A 56 8.68 0.57 4.69
C TYR A 56 10.06 0.18 5.23
N THR A 57 10.25 -1.12 5.41
CA THR A 57 11.55 -1.76 5.61
C THR A 57 11.79 -2.83 4.55
N GLY A 58 13.04 -3.22 4.31
CA GLY A 58 13.39 -4.21 3.28
C GLY A 58 13.77 -3.57 1.95
N VAL A 59 13.38 -4.19 0.83
CA VAL A 59 13.72 -3.72 -0.52
C VAL A 59 13.00 -2.42 -0.87
N SER A 60 13.64 -1.51 -1.60
CA SER A 60 13.05 -0.19 -1.93
C SER A 60 11.99 -0.22 -3.03
N TYR A 61 12.03 -1.23 -3.88
CA TYR A 61 11.13 -1.36 -5.02
C TYR A 61 10.18 -2.52 -4.78
N THR A 62 8.94 -2.32 -5.20
CA THR A 62 7.88 -3.32 -5.09
C THR A 62 7.46 -3.88 -6.43
N TRP A 63 8.00 -3.34 -7.53
CA TRP A 63 7.83 -3.84 -8.87
C TRP A 63 9.15 -3.83 -9.65
N GLU A 64 9.40 -4.87 -10.44
CA GLU A 64 10.59 -5.01 -11.28
C GLU A 64 10.26 -5.67 -12.63
N ARG A 65 10.74 -5.06 -13.72
CA ARG A 65 10.64 -5.62 -15.07
C ARG A 65 11.95 -5.49 -15.83
N GLY A 66 12.31 -6.58 -16.51
CA GLY A 66 13.47 -6.66 -17.40
C GLY A 66 14.65 -7.32 -16.71
N ASN A 67 15.31 -8.22 -17.44
CA ASN A 67 16.33 -9.12 -16.88
C ASN A 67 17.77 -8.64 -17.15
N LEU A 68 17.95 -7.53 -17.88
CA LEU A 68 19.25 -6.95 -18.21
C LEU A 68 19.40 -5.61 -17.48
N LEU A 69 20.58 -5.33 -16.94
CA LEU A 69 20.86 -4.09 -16.19
C LEU A 69 20.49 -2.82 -16.97
N GLU A 70 20.68 -2.82 -18.29
CA GLU A 70 20.40 -1.67 -19.16
C GLU A 70 18.90 -1.43 -19.40
N THR A 71 18.08 -2.48 -19.32
CA THR A 71 16.64 -2.43 -19.59
C THR A 71 15.79 -2.69 -18.34
N ASN A 72 16.43 -2.90 -17.20
CA ASN A 72 15.78 -3.13 -15.92
C ASN A 72 15.09 -1.85 -15.45
N ILE A 73 13.80 -1.97 -15.16
CA ILE A 73 12.97 -0.91 -14.62
C ILE A 73 12.45 -1.40 -13.28
N ARG A 74 12.63 -0.58 -12.25
CA ARG A 74 12.14 -0.85 -10.90
C ARG A 74 11.35 0.33 -10.37
N GLU A 75 10.23 0.06 -9.71
CA GLU A 75 9.33 1.07 -9.16
C GLU A 75 8.81 0.64 -7.79
N ARG A 76 8.48 1.61 -6.92
CA ARG A 76 7.68 1.37 -5.71
C ARG A 76 6.22 1.73 -6.03
N LEU A 77 5.43 0.74 -6.41
CA LEU A 77 4.01 0.89 -6.78
C LEU A 77 3.08 0.47 -5.64
N ASP A 78 3.45 -0.59 -4.94
CA ASP A 78 2.78 -1.06 -3.73
C ASP A 78 3.17 -0.24 -2.48
N ARG A 79 2.18 0.17 -1.67
CA ARG A 79 2.40 0.88 -0.40
C ARG A 79 1.28 0.65 0.62
N GLY A 80 1.54 0.95 1.88
CA GLY A 80 0.54 1.03 2.95
C GLY A 80 0.32 2.49 3.35
N LEU A 81 -0.93 2.94 3.29
CA LEU A 81 -1.35 4.30 3.61
C LEU A 81 -2.37 4.26 4.74
N ALA A 82 -2.21 5.12 5.74
CA ALA A 82 -3.09 5.13 6.89
C ALA A 82 -3.48 6.55 7.31
N ASN A 83 -4.65 6.69 7.93
CA ASN A 83 -5.03 7.95 8.56
C ASN A 83 -4.42 8.11 9.96
N GLU A 84 -4.50 9.32 10.52
CA GLU A 84 -3.98 9.64 11.84
C GLU A 84 -4.57 8.74 12.95
N GLY A 85 -5.85 8.41 12.85
CA GLY A 85 -6.52 7.51 13.80
C GLY A 85 -5.87 6.13 13.87
N TRP A 86 -5.50 5.56 12.72
CA TRP A 86 -4.82 4.26 12.67
C TRP A 86 -3.39 4.34 13.19
N MET A 87 -2.65 5.38 12.80
CA MET A 87 -1.27 5.59 13.27
C MET A 87 -1.20 5.75 14.80
N ASN A 88 -2.21 6.39 15.40
CA ASN A 88 -2.32 6.53 16.86
C ASN A 88 -2.63 5.20 17.57
N LEU A 89 -3.41 4.31 16.96
CA LEU A 89 -3.71 2.99 17.52
C LEU A 89 -2.55 2.00 17.37
N PHE A 90 -1.79 2.11 16.29
CA PHE A 90 -0.72 1.18 15.94
C PHE A 90 0.58 1.95 15.65
N PRO A 91 1.18 2.61 16.66
CA PRO A 91 2.39 3.42 16.45
C PRO A 91 3.63 2.59 16.06
N MET A 92 3.60 1.28 16.35
CA MET A 92 4.62 0.31 15.90
C MET A 92 4.21 -0.44 14.63
N GLY A 93 3.06 -0.10 14.06
CA GLY A 93 2.60 -0.66 12.80
C GLY A 93 3.49 -0.22 11.64
N GLY A 94 3.72 -1.11 10.68
CA GLY A 94 4.61 -0.80 9.56
C GLY A 94 4.54 -1.81 8.43
N ILE A 95 5.14 -1.43 7.31
CA ILE A 95 5.19 -2.25 6.09
C ILE A 95 6.59 -2.84 5.93
N HIS A 96 6.67 -4.12 5.56
CA HIS A 96 7.90 -4.78 5.15
C HIS A 96 7.76 -5.32 3.73
N HIS A 97 8.65 -4.91 2.84
CA HIS A 97 8.70 -5.43 1.47
C HIS A 97 9.50 -6.73 1.45
N LEU A 98 8.85 -7.82 1.04
CA LEU A 98 9.46 -9.14 0.99
C LEU A 98 10.15 -9.38 -0.36
N PRO A 99 11.42 -9.80 -0.41
CA PRO A 99 12.16 -10.09 -1.65
C PRO A 99 11.73 -11.42 -2.31
N TYR A 100 10.43 -11.71 -2.35
CA TYR A 100 9.92 -12.96 -2.92
C TYR A 100 9.56 -12.77 -4.39
N SER A 101 10.34 -13.42 -5.26
CA SER A 101 10.28 -13.30 -6.72
C SER A 101 9.67 -14.57 -7.34
N THR A 102 8.38 -14.49 -7.64
CA THR A 102 7.75 -15.34 -8.69
C THR A 102 6.92 -14.49 -9.66
N TYR A 103 6.55 -13.28 -9.24
CA TYR A 103 5.86 -12.26 -10.01
C TYR A 103 6.72 -11.00 -10.12
N ASP A 104 6.36 -10.10 -11.02
CA ASP A 104 6.98 -8.79 -11.17
C ASP A 104 6.71 -7.86 -9.98
N HIS A 105 5.80 -8.23 -9.08
CA HIS A 105 5.54 -7.56 -7.80
C HIS A 105 6.15 -8.27 -6.59
N TYR A 106 6.52 -7.48 -5.59
CA TYR A 106 7.07 -7.91 -4.31
C TYR A 106 5.97 -7.81 -3.23
N PRO A 107 5.72 -8.87 -2.46
CA PRO A 107 4.68 -8.85 -1.44
C PRO A 107 4.92 -7.80 -0.34
N LEU A 108 3.83 -7.15 0.09
CA LEU A 108 3.80 -6.30 1.28
C LEU A 108 3.39 -7.11 2.51
N LEU A 109 4.19 -7.04 3.58
CA LEU A 109 3.83 -7.55 4.89
C LEU A 109 3.46 -6.38 5.80
N LEU A 110 2.19 -6.31 6.22
CA LEU A 110 1.73 -5.38 7.24
C LEU A 110 1.92 -6.00 8.62
N THR A 111 2.71 -5.33 9.47
CA THR A 111 2.86 -5.67 10.88
C THR A 111 2.01 -4.72 11.70
N ILE A 112 1.24 -5.27 12.64
CA ILE A 112 0.39 -4.51 13.56
C ILE A 112 0.73 -4.96 14.97
N GLU A 113 1.39 -4.11 15.75
CA GLU A 113 1.58 -4.34 17.18
C GLU A 113 0.68 -3.39 17.96
N SER A 114 -0.33 -3.97 18.64
CA SER A 114 -1.20 -3.22 19.54
C SER A 114 -0.54 -3.10 20.92
N ILE A 115 -0.64 -1.92 21.53
CA ILE A 115 -0.22 -1.66 22.91
C ILE A 115 -1.03 -2.52 23.91
N SER A 116 -2.21 -2.97 23.51
CA SER A 116 -3.01 -3.93 24.28
C SER A 116 -2.57 -5.36 23.93
N GLY A 117 -1.66 -5.91 24.74
CA GLY A 117 -1.30 -7.31 24.67
C GLY A 117 -2.55 -8.20 24.60
N HIS A 118 -2.56 -9.14 23.64
CA HIS A 118 -3.59 -10.17 23.43
C HIS A 118 -4.73 -9.89 22.43
N LEU A 119 -4.49 -9.20 21.31
CA LEU A 119 -5.21 -9.58 20.08
C LEU A 119 -4.36 -10.63 19.35
N LYS A 120 -4.85 -11.88 19.31
CA LYS A 120 -4.32 -12.88 18.38
C LYS A 120 -4.39 -12.25 17.00
N SER A 121 -3.24 -11.92 16.40
CA SER A 121 -3.18 -11.44 15.03
C SER A 121 -3.95 -12.42 14.14
N PRO A 122 -5.12 -12.04 13.58
CA PRO A 122 -5.72 -12.84 12.55
C PRO A 122 -4.79 -12.73 11.34
N ARG A 123 -4.41 -13.89 10.77
CA ARG A 123 -3.72 -13.90 9.48
C ARG A 123 -4.72 -13.43 8.42
N PHE A 124 -4.79 -12.12 8.19
CA PHE A 124 -5.58 -11.55 7.12
C PHE A 124 -4.77 -11.66 5.82
N HIS A 125 -5.28 -12.45 4.89
CA HIS A 125 -4.82 -12.48 3.50
C HIS A 125 -5.93 -11.86 2.68
N PHE A 126 -5.60 -10.92 1.81
CA PHE A 126 -6.55 -10.32 0.88
C PHE A 126 -6.01 -10.50 -0.53
N GLU A 127 -6.74 -11.25 -1.35
CA GLU A 127 -6.42 -11.43 -2.75
C GLU A 127 -7.18 -10.38 -3.57
N ALA A 128 -6.48 -9.63 -4.42
CA ALA A 128 -7.10 -8.57 -5.22
C ALA A 128 -8.27 -9.07 -6.09
N TRP A 129 -8.27 -10.35 -6.48
CA TRP A 129 -9.35 -10.98 -7.24
C TRP A 129 -10.68 -11.00 -6.48
N TRP A 130 -10.68 -10.95 -5.14
CA TRP A 130 -11.91 -10.90 -4.35
C TRP A 130 -12.72 -9.63 -4.61
N THR A 131 -12.09 -8.54 -5.05
CA THR A 131 -12.81 -7.30 -5.43
C THR A 131 -13.66 -7.45 -6.69
N LEU A 132 -13.46 -8.53 -7.44
CA LEU A 132 -14.23 -8.86 -8.64
C LEU A 132 -15.39 -9.82 -8.34
N GLU A 133 -15.48 -10.36 -7.12
CA GLU A 133 -16.60 -11.20 -6.71
C GLU A 133 -17.75 -10.33 -6.18
N GLU A 134 -18.95 -10.55 -6.73
CA GLU A 134 -20.17 -9.81 -6.35
C GLU A 134 -20.51 -9.97 -4.86
N ASP A 135 -20.03 -11.04 -4.23
CA ASP A 135 -20.35 -11.40 -2.85
C ASP A 135 -19.39 -10.79 -1.80
N LEU A 136 -18.30 -10.13 -2.21
CA LEU A 136 -17.32 -9.57 -1.27
C LEU A 136 -17.97 -8.59 -0.28
N GLU A 137 -18.87 -7.74 -0.75
CA GLU A 137 -19.58 -6.79 0.12
C GLU A 137 -20.43 -7.47 1.20
N SER A 138 -20.96 -8.67 0.92
CA SER A 138 -21.76 -9.43 1.87
C SER A 138 -20.89 -10.04 2.97
N VAL A 139 -19.74 -10.59 2.60
CA VAL A 139 -18.78 -11.22 3.53
C VAL A 139 -18.14 -10.20 4.46
N ILE A 140 -17.83 -8.99 3.95
CA ILE A 140 -17.29 -7.89 4.78
C ILE A 140 -18.30 -7.43 5.83
N LYS A 141 -19.61 -7.47 5.52
CA LYS A 141 -20.67 -7.04 6.45
C LYS A 141 -20.99 -8.06 7.53
N GLU A 142 -20.62 -9.33 7.35
CA GLU A 142 -20.87 -10.42 8.31
C GLU A 142 -19.72 -10.67 9.29
N SER A 143 -18.58 -9.97 9.15
CA SER A 143 -17.36 -10.22 9.93
C SER A 143 -17.09 -9.21 11.05
#